data_AF-A0A7C6Q129-F1
#
_entry.id   AF-A0A7C6Q129-F1
#
_cell.length_a   1.000
_cell.length_b   1.000
_cell.length_c   1.000
_cell.angle_alpha   90.00
_cell.angle_beta   90.00
_cell.angle_gamma   90.00
#
_symmetry.space_group_name_H-M   'P 1'
#
loop_
_entity.id
_entity.type
_entity.pdbx_description
1 polymer ?
#
loop_
_entity_poly.entity_id
_entity_poly.type
_entity_poly.pdbx_seq_one_letter_code
_entity_poly.pdbx_strand_id
1 'polypeptide(L)' 'MLILDNNNHSVFLLYYHLIMVVKYRRKVIDDNISNRLKEIFENI' A
#
# COMPACT_ATOMS: atom_id res chain seq x y z
N MET A 1 -14.26 7.76 -16.97
CA MET A 1 -13.48 7.14 -18.06
C MET A 1 -12.30 6.43 -17.42
N LEU A 2 -12.08 5.15 -17.70
CA LEU A 2 -10.94 4.42 -17.12
C LEU A 2 -9.66 4.86 -17.84
N ILE A 3 -8.67 5.32 -17.08
CA ILE A 3 -7.34 5.71 -17.58
C ILE A 3 -6.44 4.48 -17.45
N LEU A 4 -5.78 4.08 -18.54
CA LEU A 4 -4.85 2.95 -18.59
C LEU A 4 -3.42 3.46 -18.52
N ASP A 5 -2.56 2.75 -17.79
CA ASP A 5 -1.12 3.00 -17.77
C ASP A 5 -0.43 2.19 -18.88
N ASN A 6 0.76 2.63 -19.29
CA ASN A 6 1.55 1.91 -20.28
C ASN A 6 3.06 1.95 -19.97
N ASN A 7 3.77 0.95 -20.50
CA ASN A 7 5.22 0.94 -20.63
C ASN A 7 5.59 0.80 -22.13
N ASN A 8 6.88 0.68 -22.47
CA ASN A 8 7.31 0.62 -23.87
C ASN A 8 6.68 -0.50 -24.71
N HIS A 9 6.18 -1.58 -24.10
CA HIS A 9 5.68 -2.76 -24.82
C HIS A 9 4.31 -3.27 -24.36
N SER A 10 3.70 -2.67 -23.34
CA SER A 10 2.45 -3.14 -22.74
C SER A 10 1.59 -1.98 -22.22
N VAL A 11 0.27 -2.13 -22.33
CA VAL A 11 -0.75 -1.27 -21.70
C VAL A 11 -1.45 -2.09 -20.62
N PHE A 12 -1.64 -1.54 -19.43
CA PHE A 12 -2.17 -2.27 -18.29
C PHE A 12 -3.04 -1.41 -17.35
N LEU A 13 -3.85 -2.10 -16.54
CA LEU A 13 -4.64 -1.52 -15.47
C LEU A 13 -4.67 -2.51 -14.31
N LEU A 14 -4.01 -2.15 -13.21
CA LEU A 14 -3.78 -3.07 -12.11
C LEU A 14 -4.35 -2.52 -10.81
N TYR A 15 -5.39 -3.20 -10.28
CA TYR A 15 -5.98 -2.89 -8.98
C TYR A 15 -5.70 -4.04 -8.01
N TYR A 16 -5.04 -3.73 -6.90
CA TYR A 16 -4.68 -4.72 -5.90
C TYR A 16 -5.19 -4.31 -4.51
N HIS A 17 -5.62 -5.31 -3.74
CA HIS A 17 -5.90 -5.16 -2.31
C HIS A 17 -4.77 -5.81 -1.52
N LEU A 18 -3.87 -4.99 -0.99
CA LEU A 18 -2.78 -5.46 -0.14
C LEU A 18 -3.20 -5.42 1.33
N ILE A 19 -3.09 -6.56 2.02
CA ILE A 19 -3.39 -6.69 3.46
C ILE A 19 -2.19 -7.34 4.14
N MET A 20 -1.69 -6.70 5.20
CA MET A 20 -0.58 -7.19 6.01
C MET A 20 -0.95 -7.15 7.49
N VAL A 21 -0.33 -8.04 8.29
CA VAL A 21 -0.57 -8.13 9.73
C VAL A 21 0.77 -8.20 10.46
N VAL A 22 0.82 -7.57 11.64
CA VAL A 22 1.99 -7.63 12.50
C VAL A 22 2.27 -9.04 13.01
N LYS A 23 3.53 -9.33 13.30
CA LYS A 23 3.97 -10.63 13.84
C LYS A 23 3.14 -10.99 15.08
N TYR A 24 2.62 -12.22 15.10
CA TYR A 24 1.75 -12.74 16.17
C TYR A 24 0.44 -11.96 16.39
N ARG A 25 0.02 -11.10 15.45
CA ARG A 25 -1.21 -10.29 15.53
C ARG A 25 -1.35 -9.50 16.84
N ARG A 26 -0.24 -9.06 17.42
CA ARG A 26 -0.26 -8.24 18.64
C ARG A 26 -0.96 -6.91 18.35
N LYS A 27 -1.75 -6.39 19.28
CA LYS A 27 -2.40 -5.09 19.16
C LYS A 27 -1.41 -3.96 19.49
N VAL A 28 -0.39 -3.79 18.65
CA VAL A 28 0.72 -2.84 18.84
C VAL A 28 0.61 -1.60 17.97
N ILE A 29 -0.33 -1.55 17.04
CA ILE A 29 -0.56 -0.35 16.22
C ILE A 29 -1.43 0.59 17.05
N ASP A 30 -0.78 1.56 17.70
CA ASP A 30 -1.41 2.72 18.31
C ASP A 30 -1.44 3.91 17.32
N ASP A 31 -2.00 5.05 17.73
CA ASP A 31 -2.12 6.22 16.86
C ASP A 31 -0.76 6.77 16.41
N ASN A 32 0.25 6.74 17.29
CA ASN A 32 1.58 7.26 16.99
C ASN A 32 2.30 6.35 15.96
N ILE A 33 2.29 5.05 16.20
CA ILE A 33 2.83 4.04 15.28
C ILE A 33 2.06 4.07 13.96
N SER A 34 0.74 4.24 13.99
CA SER A 34 -0.09 4.35 12.79
C SER A 34 0.33 5.54 11.92
N ASN A 35 0.53 6.72 12.53
CA ASN A 35 0.96 7.92 11.80
C ASN A 35 2.36 7.73 11.20
N ARG A 36 3.30 7.17 11.97
CA ARG A 36 4.65 6.90 11.47
C ARG A 36 4.66 5.86 10.34
N LEU A 37 3.82 4.83 10.42
CA LEU A 37 3.69 3.83 9.36
C LEU A 37 3.16 4.47 8.07
N LYS A 38 2.14 5.34 8.14
CA LYS A 38 1.62 6.06 6.97
C LYS A 38 2.72 6.88 6.27
N GLU A 39 3.49 7.65 7.04
CA GLU A 39 4.62 8.43 6.50
C GLU A 39 5.64 7.54 5.78
N ILE A 40 5.97 6.37 6.33
CA ILE A 40 6.91 5.45 5.69
C ILE A 40 6.30 4.87 4.41
N PHE A 41 5.02 4.49 4.42
CA PHE A 41 4.34 3.91 3.25
C PHE A 41 4.14 4.90 2.11
N GLU A 42 3.95 6.18 2.39
CA GLU A 42 3.83 7.22 1.36
C GLU A 42 5.14 7.47 0.61
N ASN A 43 6.29 7.11 1.21
CA ASN A 43 7.62 7.30 0.63
C ASN A 43 8.18 6.04 -0.07
N ILE A 44 7.36 5.00 -0.28
CA ILE A 44 7.71 3.77 -0.99
C ILE A 44 7.11 3.80 -2.39
#